data_AF-A0A385PHG8-F1
#
_entry.id   AF-A0A385PHG8-F1
#
_cell.length_a   1.000
_cell.length_b   1.000
_cell.length_c   1.000
_cell.angle_alpha   90.00
_cell.angle_beta   90.00
_cell.angle_gamma   90.00
#
_symmetry.space_group_name_H-M   'P 1'
#
loop_
_entity.id
_entity.type
_entity.pdbx_description
1 polymer ?
#
loop_
_entity_poly.entity_id
_entity_poly.type
_entity_poly.pdbx_seq_one_letter_code
_entity_poly.pdbx_strand_id
1 'polypeptide(L)'
;SSARFGQSVYQFLPHAYKYNFLNAWRLEAVRLRKKCLPVFGWQNELIWWYLLSLALLVGFGWAFGWLGMVFFLGQAFVAVTLLEIINYVEHYGLHRRKGEDGRYERTNHTHSWNSNFVFT
;
A
#
# COMPACT_ATOMS: atom_id res chain seq x y z
N SER A 1 -4.54 -4.50 1.35
CA SER A 1 -4.12 -4.86 2.72
C SER A 1 -5.32 -5.12 3.61
N SER A 2 -5.78 -6.36 3.77
CA SER A 2 -6.84 -6.67 4.76
C SER A 2 -6.43 -7.87 5.58
N ALA A 3 -6.35 -7.70 6.90
CA ALA A 3 -5.90 -8.75 7.82
C ALA A 3 -7.03 -9.75 8.09
N ARG A 4 -6.70 -11.06 8.11
CA ARG A 4 -7.67 -12.09 8.51
C ARG A 4 -7.82 -12.13 10.03
N PHE A 5 -9.01 -12.45 10.52
CA PHE A 5 -9.23 -12.61 11.96
C PHE A 5 -8.32 -13.73 12.51
N GLY A 6 -7.48 -13.42 13.51
CA GLY A 6 -6.50 -14.35 14.08
C GLY A 6 -5.13 -14.40 13.37
N GLN A 7 -4.91 -13.64 12.30
CA GLN A 7 -3.60 -13.54 11.65
C GLN A 7 -2.69 -12.61 12.47
N SER A 8 -1.51 -13.07 12.88
CA SER A 8 -0.54 -12.22 13.57
C SER A 8 0.10 -11.20 12.60
N VAL A 9 0.53 -10.05 13.14
CA VAL A 9 1.22 -8.99 12.38
C VAL A 9 2.42 -9.55 11.61
N TYR A 10 3.19 -10.46 12.22
CA TYR A 10 4.36 -11.08 11.61
C TYR A 10 4.03 -11.98 10.41
N GLN A 11 2.83 -12.57 10.37
CA GLN A 11 2.35 -13.32 9.21
C GLN A 11 1.70 -12.41 8.16
N PHE A 12 1.21 -11.24 8.57
CA PHE A 12 0.56 -10.28 7.69
C PHE A 12 1.57 -9.47 6.88
N LEU A 13 2.58 -8.88 7.51
CA LEU A 13 3.58 -8.01 6.87
C LEU A 13 4.22 -8.60 5.61
N PRO A 14 4.84 -9.80 5.63
CA PRO A 14 5.48 -10.36 4.43
C PRO A 14 4.47 -10.67 3.32
N HIS A 15 3.21 -10.95 3.68
CA HIS A 15 2.13 -11.16 2.72
C HIS A 15 1.66 -9.83 2.13
N ALA A 16 1.54 -8.79 2.96
CA ALA A 16 1.11 -7.45 2.61
C ALA A 16 2.09 -6.79 1.63
N TYR A 17 3.41 -6.83 1.90
CA TYR A 17 4.41 -6.28 0.97
C TYR A 17 4.26 -6.88 -0.44
N LYS A 18 4.18 -8.20 -0.54
CA LYS A 18 4.06 -8.91 -1.82
C LYS A 18 2.73 -8.61 -2.52
N TYR A 19 1.62 -8.71 -1.78
CA TYR A 19 0.29 -8.49 -2.35
C TYR A 19 0.07 -7.04 -2.75
N ASN A 20 0.54 -6.07 -1.97
CA ASN A 20 0.40 -4.65 -2.29
C ASN A 20 1.18 -4.29 -3.55
N PHE A 21 2.41 -4.78 -3.67
CA PHE A 21 3.20 -4.58 -4.88
C PHE A 21 2.51 -5.16 -6.12
N LEU A 22 2.09 -6.44 -6.07
CA LEU A 22 1.43 -7.09 -7.19
C LEU A 22 0.07 -6.45 -7.53
N ASN A 23 -0.71 -6.07 -6.52
CA ASN A 23 -1.99 -5.41 -6.72
C ASN A 23 -1.83 -4.02 -7.31
N ALA A 24 -0.83 -3.24 -6.91
CA ALA A 24 -0.56 -1.93 -7.48
C ALA A 24 -0.32 -2.04 -8.99
N TRP A 25 0.58 -2.95 -9.40
CA TRP A 25 0.83 -3.22 -10.82
C TRP A 25 -0.40 -3.75 -11.57
N ARG A 26 -1.19 -4.62 -10.94
CA ARG A 26 -2.43 -5.14 -11.54
C ARG A 26 -3.47 -4.04 -11.73
N LEU A 27 -3.67 -3.16 -10.75
CA LEU A 27 -4.63 -2.06 -10.81
C LEU A 27 -4.24 -1.05 -11.88
N GLU A 28 -2.97 -0.69 -11.93
CA GLU A 28 -2.46 0.23 -12.95
C GLU A 28 -2.53 -0.39 -14.35
N ALA A 29 -2.22 -1.68 -14.50
CA ALA A 29 -2.42 -2.40 -15.76
C ALA A 29 -3.89 -2.42 -16.20
N VAL A 30 -4.84 -2.58 -15.27
CA VAL A 30 -6.28 -2.50 -15.58
C VAL A 30 -6.67 -1.08 -16.01
N ARG A 31 -6.15 -0.04 -15.34
CA ARG A 31 -6.39 1.36 -15.70
C ARG A 31 -5.86 1.68 -17.10
N LEU A 32 -4.64 1.25 -17.42
CA LEU A 32 -4.02 1.47 -18.73
C LEU A 32 -4.73 0.68 -19.84
N ARG A 33 -5.14 -0.57 -19.57
CA ARG A 33 -5.96 -1.36 -20.51
C ARG A 33 -7.30 -0.70 -20.83
N LYS A 34 -7.96 -0.10 -19.84
CA LYS A 34 -9.21 0.67 -20.07
C LYS A 34 -9.00 1.88 -20.98
N LYS A 35 -7.78 2.41 -21.03
CA LYS A 35 -7.39 3.53 -21.90
C LYS A 35 -6.75 3.07 -23.21
N CYS A 36 -6.68 1.76 -23.47
CA CYS A 36 -5.98 1.15 -24.62
C CYS A 36 -4.48 1.53 -24.71
N LEU A 37 -3.84 1.71 -23.55
CA LEU A 37 -2.42 2.11 -23.45
C LEU A 37 -1.53 0.93 -23.04
N PRO A 38 -0.25 0.89 -23.47
CA PRO A 38 0.69 -0.13 -23.03
C PRO A 38 1.00 -0.01 -21.54
N VAL A 39 1.13 -1.16 -20.86
CA VAL A 39 1.45 -1.22 -19.41
C VAL A 39 2.87 -0.70 -19.13
N PHE A 40 3.80 -0.92 -20.06
CA PHE A 40 5.15 -0.37 -20.02
C PHE A 40 5.24 0.85 -20.94
N GLY A 41 4.71 1.97 -20.48
CA GLY A 41 4.75 3.24 -21.20
C GLY A 41 4.85 4.42 -20.24
N TRP A 42 5.14 5.59 -20.78
CA TRP A 42 5.31 6.85 -20.03
C TRP A 42 4.08 7.30 -19.23
N GLN A 43 2.91 6.74 -19.56
CA GLN A 43 1.65 7.03 -18.88
C GLN A 43 1.40 6.15 -17.65
N ASN A 44 2.31 5.21 -17.36
CA ASN A 44 2.26 4.42 -16.14
C ASN A 44 2.82 5.26 -14.97
N GLU A 45 1.95 5.64 -14.04
CA GLU A 45 2.33 6.47 -12.89
C GLU A 45 3.30 5.75 -11.95
N LEU A 46 3.26 4.41 -11.87
CA LEU A 46 4.18 3.65 -11.01
C LEU A 46 5.63 3.85 -11.41
N ILE A 47 5.90 3.93 -12.72
CA ILE A 47 7.26 4.15 -13.24
C ILE A 47 7.80 5.48 -12.73
N TRP A 48 6.98 6.54 -12.77
CA TRP A 48 7.35 7.85 -12.25
C TRP A 48 7.62 7.85 -10.75
N TRP A 49 6.80 7.15 -9.96
CA TRP A 49 7.02 7.02 -8.52
C TRP A 49 8.32 6.26 -8.20
N TYR A 50 8.65 5.22 -8.96
CA TYR A 50 9.94 4.52 -8.81
C TYR A 50 11.11 5.39 -9.25
N LEU A 51 10.99 6.13 -10.35
CA LEU A 51 12.02 7.07 -10.81
C LEU A 51 12.27 8.17 -9.79
N LEU A 52 11.22 8.74 -9.20
CA LEU A 52 11.34 9.74 -8.14
C LEU A 52 12.04 9.17 -6.90
N SER A 53 11.64 7.97 -6.48
CA SER A 53 12.27 7.29 -5.34
C SER A 53 13.76 7.00 -5.60
N LEU A 54 14.10 6.59 -6.82
CA LEU A 54 15.47 6.37 -7.24
C LEU A 54 16.27 7.68 -7.30
N ALA A 55 15.67 8.76 -7.82
CA ALA A 55 16.28 10.08 -7.86
C ALA A 55 16.58 10.61 -6.45
N LEU A 56 15.66 10.40 -5.49
CA LEU A 56 15.90 10.73 -4.09
C LEU A 56 17.03 9.89 -3.49
N LEU A 57 17.05 8.58 -3.72
CA LEU A 57 18.12 7.70 -3.25
C LEU A 57 19.50 8.16 -3.76
N VAL A 58 19.60 8.46 -5.05
CA VAL A 58 20.83 8.98 -5.67
C VAL A 58 21.18 10.36 -5.12
N GLY A 59 20.19 11.24 -4.93
CA GLY A 59 20.39 12.57 -4.34
C GLY A 59 20.94 12.52 -2.92
N PHE A 60 20.37 11.66 -2.06
CA PHE A 60 20.89 11.43 -0.70
C PHE A 60 22.27 10.79 -0.73
N GLY A 61 22.52 9.87 -1.67
CA GLY A 61 23.83 9.27 -1.86
C GLY A 61 24.91 10.25 -2.33
N TRP A 62 24.53 11.22 -3.17
CA TRP A 62 25.44 12.27 -3.60
C TRP A 62 25.71 13.30 -2.50
N ALA A 63 24.69 13.66 -1.71
CA ALA A 63 24.81 14.66 -0.65
C ALA A 63 25.51 14.15 0.62
N PHE A 64 25.25 12.90 1.03
CA PHE A 64 25.71 12.33 2.31
C PHE A 64 26.52 11.03 2.15
N GLY A 65 26.87 10.67 0.92
CA GLY A 65 27.59 9.44 0.61
C GLY A 65 26.76 8.16 0.84
N TRP A 66 27.45 7.03 0.96
CA TRP A 66 26.84 5.72 1.20
C TRP A 66 25.93 5.69 2.44
N LEU A 67 26.29 6.40 3.51
CA LEU A 67 25.48 6.48 4.73
C LEU A 67 24.12 7.13 4.47
N GLY A 68 24.06 8.15 3.61
CA GLY A 68 22.80 8.77 3.18
C GLY A 68 21.85 7.79 2.49
N MET A 69 22.40 6.95 1.60
CA MET A 69 21.61 5.92 0.93
C MET A 69 21.05 4.90 1.92
N VAL A 70 21.88 4.40 2.83
CA VAL A 70 21.46 3.42 3.85
C VAL A 70 20.40 4.01 4.76
N PHE A 71 20.58 5.27 5.20
CA PHE A 71 19.60 5.94 6.05
C PHE A 71 18.25 6.13 5.35
N PHE A 72 18.27 6.57 4.08
CA PHE A 72 17.06 6.72 3.28
C PHE A 72 16.32 5.39 3.10
N LEU A 73 17.05 4.31 2.78
CA LEU A 73 16.45 2.98 2.65
C LEU A 73 15.87 2.47 3.98
N GLY A 74 16.60 2.68 5.08
CA GLY A 74 16.13 2.31 6.42
C GLY A 74 14.87 3.07 6.83
N GLN A 75 14.87 4.39 6.64
CA GLN A 75 13.71 5.24 6.87
C GLN A 75 12.51 4.83 6.00
N ALA A 76 12.72 4.58 4.71
CA ALA A 76 11.67 4.14 3.80
C ALA A 76 11.07 2.81 4.24
N PHE A 77 11.90 1.85 4.66
CA PHE A 77 11.44 0.57 5.19
C PHE A 77 10.58 0.75 6.45
N VAL A 78 11.00 1.59 7.41
CA VAL A 78 10.21 1.89 8.61
C VAL A 78 8.88 2.54 8.22
N ALA A 79 8.88 3.50 7.30
CA ALA A 79 7.66 4.17 6.85
C ALA A 79 6.65 3.21 6.20
N VAL A 80 7.11 2.32 5.31
CA VAL A 80 6.24 1.32 4.66
C VAL A 80 5.71 0.33 5.69
N THR A 81 6.55 -0.13 6.62
CA THR A 81 6.13 -1.04 7.69
C THR A 81 5.07 -0.39 8.58
N LEU A 82 5.28 0.86 8.98
CA LEU A 82 4.32 1.59 9.80
C LEU A 82 2.99 1.78 9.07
N LEU A 83 3.02 2.12 7.78
CA LEU A 83 1.82 2.20 6.95
C LEU A 83 1.07 0.87 6.90
N GLU A 84 1.78 -0.25 6.77
CA GLU A 84 1.16 -1.58 6.77
C GLU A 84 0.62 -1.99 8.15
N ILE A 85 1.29 -1.60 9.24
CA ILE A 85 0.77 -1.81 10.60
C ILE A 85 -0.51 -0.99 10.81
N ILE A 86 -0.55 0.26 10.36
CA ILE A 86 -1.77 1.08 10.43
C ILE A 86 -2.89 0.43 9.61
N ASN A 87 -2.61 0.01 8.36
CA ASN A 87 -3.58 -0.73 7.55
C ASN A 87 -4.03 -2.04 8.21
N TYR A 88 -3.12 -2.73 8.90
CA TYR A 88 -3.43 -3.92 9.66
C TYR A 88 -4.42 -3.56 10.76
N VAL A 89 -4.12 -2.57 11.62
CA VAL A 89 -4.99 -2.14 12.73
C VAL A 89 -6.33 -1.63 12.22
N GLU A 90 -6.32 -0.78 11.19
CA GLU A 90 -7.53 -0.18 10.61
C GLU A 90 -8.49 -1.25 10.08
N HIS A 91 -7.96 -2.35 9.54
CA HIS A 91 -8.75 -3.45 8.98
C HIS A 91 -8.71 -4.74 9.82
N TYR A 92 -8.14 -4.71 11.03
CA TYR A 92 -7.99 -5.90 11.86
C TYR A 92 -9.35 -6.34 12.39
N GLY A 93 -9.75 -7.57 12.07
CA GLY A 93 -11.02 -8.14 12.52
C GLY A 93 -12.26 -7.56 11.83
N LEU A 94 -12.12 -6.62 10.91
CA LEU A 94 -13.23 -6.05 10.13
C LEU A 94 -13.45 -6.87 8.86
N HIS A 95 -14.02 -8.06 9.04
CA HIS A 95 -14.54 -8.87 7.93
C HIS A 95 -15.95 -8.41 7.59
N ARG A 96 -16.17 -8.05 6.32
CA ARG A 96 -17.52 -7.81 5.80
C ARG A 96 -18.32 -9.10 5.92
N ARG A 97 -19.49 -9.06 6.56
CA ARG A 97 -20.39 -10.20 6.54
C ARG A 97 -20.83 -10.46 5.10
N LYS A 98 -20.85 -11.74 4.75
CA LYS A 98 -21.40 -12.22 3.48
C LYS A 98 -22.88 -12.46 3.75
N GLY A 99 -23.76 -11.72 3.09
CA GLY A 99 -25.19 -11.94 3.20
C GLY A 99 -25.59 -13.29 2.61
N GLU A 100 -26.79 -13.77 2.93
CA GLU A 100 -27.33 -15.05 2.47
C GLU A 100 -27.38 -15.14 0.92
N ASP A 101 -27.51 -13.99 0.24
CA ASP A 101 -27.46 -13.86 -1.23
C ASP A 101 -26.05 -13.97 -1.84
N GLY A 102 -25.02 -14.27 -1.03
CA GLY A 102 -23.64 -14.42 -1.47
C GLY A 102 -22.90 -13.11 -1.79
N ARG A 103 -23.56 -11.96 -1.70
CA ARG A 103 -22.96 -10.62 -1.82
C ARG A 103 -22.37 -10.16 -0.49
N TYR A 104 -21.21 -9.51 -0.55
CA TYR A 104 -20.61 -8.86 0.63
C TYR A 104 -21.33 -7.56 0.94
N GLU A 105 -21.46 -7.24 2.22
CA GLU A 105 -22.02 -5.96 2.68
C GLU A 105 -21.30 -4.75 2.06
N ARG A 106 -22.07 -3.66 1.87
CA ARG A 106 -21.55 -2.40 1.35
C ARG A 106 -20.52 -1.84 2.35
N THR A 107 -19.45 -1.21 1.85
CA THR A 107 -18.41 -0.61 2.69
C THR A 107 -19.04 0.46 3.58
N ASN A 108 -18.93 0.32 4.89
CA ASN A 108 -19.47 1.28 5.86
C ASN A 108 -18.36 1.81 6.77
N HIS A 109 -18.61 2.93 7.46
CA HIS A 109 -17.67 3.59 8.39
C HIS A 109 -17.20 2.65 9.51
N THR A 110 -18.00 1.64 9.83
CA THR A 110 -17.68 0.59 10.81
C THR A 110 -16.64 -0.43 10.32
N HIS A 111 -16.25 -0.40 9.04
CA HIS A 111 -15.25 -1.29 8.42
C HIS A 111 -13.83 -0.71 8.38
N SER A 112 -13.64 0.48 8.98
CA SER A 112 -12.34 0.98 9.39
C SER A 112 -12.43 1.55 10.80
N TRP A 113 -11.40 1.32 11.62
CA TRP A 113 -11.23 2.09 12.86
C TRP A 113 -10.81 3.51 12.50
N ASN A 114 -11.77 4.34 12.07
CA ASN A 114 -11.55 5.72 11.69
C ASN A 114 -12.54 6.65 12.41
N SER A 115 -12.01 7.57 13.22
CA SER A 115 -12.79 8.60 13.90
C SER A 115 -13.04 9.77 12.94
N ASN A 116 -14.11 9.71 12.16
CA ASN A 116 -14.59 10.86 11.37
C ASN A 116 -15.36 11.87 12.24
N PHE A 117 -14.81 12.25 13.40
CA PHE A 117 -15.39 13.31 14.22
C PHE A 117 -14.80 14.65 13.78
N VAL A 118 -15.60 15.42 13.03
CA VAL A 118 -15.38 16.84 12.86
C VAL A 118 -15.85 17.50 14.15
N PHE A 119 -14.92 17.97 14.98
CA PHE A 119 -15.27 18.91 16.04
C PHE A 119 -15.79 20.17 15.35
N THR A 120 -17.08 20.46 15.53
CA THR A 120 -17.73 21.69 15.06
C THR A 120 -18.12 22.50 16.29
#